data_AF-A0A5P9NW29-F1
#
_entry.id   AF-A0A5P9NW29-F1
#
_cell.length_a   1.000
_cell.length_b   1.000
_cell.length_c   1.000
_cell.angle_alpha   90.00
_cell.angle_beta   90.00
_cell.angle_gamma   90.00
#
_symmetry.space_group_name_H-M   'P 1'
#
loop_
_entity.id
_entity.type
_entity.pdbx_description
1 polymer ?
#
loop_
_entity_poly.entity_id
_entity_poly.type
_entity_poly.pdbx_seq_one_letter_code
_entity_poly.pdbx_strand_id
1 'polypeptide(L)'
;MDDGTPVSAGVKIATHGFKEEDILFLCNVLKKKYDLLARPHRDGHQFVIYIPKASMARLGCLISAYMVPSMHRKLNGYYFV
;
A
#
# COMPACT_ATOMS: atom_id res chain seq x y z
N MET A 1 8.20 -3.76 -1.24
CA MET A 1 9.07 -4.77 -0.59
C MET A 1 9.70 -4.20 0.65
N ASP A 2 10.20 -2.97 0.57
CA ASP A 2 10.80 -2.24 1.69
C ASP A 2 9.76 -1.85 2.73
N ASP A 3 9.01 -0.76 2.49
CA ASP A 3 8.14 -0.12 3.50
C ASP A 3 6.70 -0.65 3.55
N GLY A 4 6.35 -1.56 2.65
CA GLY A 4 5.03 -2.20 2.62
C GLY A 4 4.89 -3.22 3.74
N THR A 5 3.81 -3.11 4.53
CA THR A 5 3.50 -4.01 5.65
C THR A 5 2.00 -4.35 5.66
N PRO A 6 1.61 -5.63 5.76
CA PRO A 6 0.19 -6.00 5.87
C PRO A 6 -0.40 -5.48 7.19
N VAL A 7 -1.63 -4.99 7.14
CA VAL A 7 -2.38 -4.54 8.32
C VAL A 7 -3.86 -4.80 8.14
N SER A 8 -4.46 -5.53 9.10
CA SER A 8 -5.84 -5.99 9.01
C SER A 8 -6.11 -6.69 7.65
N ALA A 9 -7.08 -6.22 6.87
CA ALA A 9 -7.41 -6.73 5.55
C ALA A 9 -6.72 -5.99 4.39
N GLY A 10 -5.80 -5.06 4.67
CA GLY A 10 -5.11 -4.23 3.69
C GLY A 10 -3.59 -4.21 3.90
N VAL A 11 -2.96 -3.19 3.33
CA VAL A 11 -1.51 -2.93 3.46
C VAL A 11 -1.28 -1.46 3.80
N LYS A 12 -0.31 -1.19 4.66
CA LYS A 12 0.24 0.15 4.89
C LYS A 12 1.60 0.28 4.23
N ILE A 13 1.92 1.49 3.77
CA ILE A 13 3.25 1.89 3.30
C ILE A 13 3.79 2.88 4.34
N ALA A 14 4.91 2.54 4.97
CA ALA A 14 5.54 3.38 5.99
C ALA A 14 6.11 4.66 5.36
N THR A 15 5.36 5.77 5.46
CA THR A 15 5.73 7.09 4.91
C THR A 15 6.01 8.11 6.02
N HIS A 16 6.50 7.66 7.16
CA HIS A 16 6.67 8.46 8.38
C HIS A 16 7.57 9.69 8.22
N GLY A 17 8.43 9.71 7.18
CA GLY A 17 9.30 10.83 6.84
C GLY A 17 8.67 11.91 5.94
N PHE A 18 7.44 11.71 5.46
CA PHE A 18 6.76 12.66 4.59
C PHE A 18 5.77 13.55 5.34
N LYS A 19 5.48 14.72 4.78
CA LYS A 19 4.42 15.59 5.27
C LYS A 19 3.06 15.05 4.83
N GLU A 20 2.01 15.47 5.53
CA GLU A 20 0.63 15.07 5.19
C GLU A 20 0.23 15.48 3.77
N GLU A 21 0.68 16.66 3.30
CA GLU A 21 0.45 17.14 1.94
C GLU A 21 1.06 16.21 0.87
N ASP A 22 2.27 15.71 1.10
CA ASP A 22 2.94 14.75 0.21
C ASP A 22 2.18 13.42 0.19
N ILE A 23 1.71 12.96 1.35
CA ILE A 23 0.95 11.72 1.47
C ILE A 23 -0.40 11.82 0.75
N LEU A 24 -1.09 12.94 0.87
CA LEU A 24 -2.33 13.23 0.13
C LEU A 24 -2.08 13.25 -1.37
N PHE A 25 -0.98 13.89 -1.81
CA PHE A 25 -0.57 13.88 -3.21
C PHE A 25 -0.32 12.45 -3.71
N LEU A 26 0.45 11.65 -2.96
CA LEU A 26 0.73 10.24 -3.30
C LEU A 26 -0.55 9.40 -3.37
N CYS A 27 -1.49 9.57 -2.43
CA CYS A 27 -2.79 8.89 -2.47
C CYS A 27 -3.56 9.22 -3.76
N ASN A 28 -3.57 10.50 -4.15
CA ASN A 28 -4.20 10.93 -5.40
C ASN A 28 -3.52 10.35 -6.64
N VAL A 29 -2.19 10.27 -6.66
CA VAL A 29 -1.44 9.63 -7.76
C VAL A 29 -1.77 8.15 -7.85
N LEU A 30 -1.82 7.44 -6.73
CA LEU A 30 -2.18 6.02 -6.67
C LEU A 30 -3.57 5.76 -7.24
N LYS A 31 -4.55 6.61 -6.89
CA LYS A 31 -5.90 6.51 -7.43
C LYS A 31 -5.95 6.83 -8.92
N LYS A 32 -5.36 7.95 -9.36
CA LYS A 32 -5.48 8.41 -10.75
C LYS A 32 -4.72 7.53 -11.74
N LYS A 33 -3.54 7.02 -11.38
CA LYS A 33 -2.69 6.26 -12.30
C LYS A 33 -2.95 4.76 -12.27
N TYR A 34 -3.28 4.20 -11.11
CA TYR A 34 -3.34 2.75 -10.92
C TYR A 34 -4.70 2.23 -10.48
N ASP A 35 -5.67 3.13 -10.29
CA ASP A 35 -6.98 2.85 -9.73
C ASP A 35 -6.92 2.20 -8.33
N LEU A 36 -5.89 2.53 -7.56
CA LEU A 36 -5.72 2.06 -6.19
C LEU A 36 -6.34 3.05 -5.22
N LEU A 37 -7.32 2.59 -4.44
CA LEU A 37 -7.79 3.34 -3.28
C LEU A 37 -6.64 3.41 -2.27
N ALA A 38 -6.35 4.61 -1.81
CA ALA A 38 -5.34 4.89 -0.81
C ALA A 38 -5.83 6.06 0.04
N ARG A 39 -5.51 6.03 1.33
CA ARG A 39 -5.82 7.13 2.24
C ARG A 39 -4.69 7.35 3.24
N PRO A 40 -4.46 8.60 3.67
CA PRO A 40 -3.64 8.85 4.84
C PRO A 40 -4.23 8.11 6.05
N HIS A 41 -3.35 7.53 6.86
CA HIS A 41 -3.71 6.90 8.12
C HIS A 41 -2.66 7.28 9.17
N ARG A 42 -3.08 7.41 10.43
CA ARG A 42 -2.14 7.70 11.52
C ARG A 42 -1.48 6.42 11.99
N ASP A 43 -0.18 6.49 12.20
CA ASP A 43 0.61 5.47 12.88
C ASP A 43 1.39 6.19 13.99
N GLY A 44 0.79 6.23 15.18
CA GLY A 44 1.21 7.13 16.26
C GLY A 44 1.03 8.60 15.89
N HIS A 45 2.13 9.36 15.94
CA HIS A 45 2.16 10.80 15.62
C HIS A 45 2.43 11.11 14.15
N GLN A 46 2.71 10.09 13.35
CA GLN A 46 3.10 10.24 11.95
C GLN A 46 2.04 9.65 11.01
N PHE A 47 2.16 9.98 9.73
CA PHE A 47 1.24 9.52 8.70
C PHE A 47 1.85 8.42 7.84
N VAL A 48 1.02 7.41 7.53
CA VAL A 48 1.28 6.33 6.60
C VAL A 48 0.23 6.31 5.50
N ILE A 49 0.54 5.72 4.35
CA ILE A 49 -0.48 5.43 3.34
C ILE A 49 -1.11 4.08 3.66
N TYR A 50 -2.44 4.03 3.75
CA TYR A 50 -3.20 2.78 3.87
C TYR A 50 -3.94 2.46 2.57
N ILE A 51 -3.72 1.26 2.04
CA ILE A 51 -4.44 0.67 0.91
C ILE A 51 -5.45 -0.34 1.48
N PRO A 52 -6.77 -0.09 1.35
CA PRO A 52 -7.79 -0.96 1.91
C PRO A 52 -7.96 -2.25 1.09
N LYS A 53 -8.60 -3.25 1.72
CA LYS A 53 -8.97 -4.55 1.11
C LYS A 53 -9.53 -4.42 -0.31
N ALA A 54 -10.38 -3.42 -0.54
CA ALA A 54 -11.04 -3.18 -1.83
C ALA A 54 -10.06 -3.01 -3.01
N SER A 55 -8.82 -2.59 -2.76
CA SER A 55 -7.78 -2.44 -3.80
C SER A 55 -6.67 -3.48 -3.72
N MET A 56 -6.74 -4.43 -2.80
CA MET A 56 -5.67 -5.42 -2.61
C MET A 56 -5.53 -6.39 -3.78
N ALA A 57 -6.63 -6.83 -4.39
CA ALA A 57 -6.58 -7.67 -5.59
C ALA A 57 -5.87 -6.93 -6.75
N ARG A 58 -6.22 -5.65 -6.96
CA ARG A 58 -5.59 -4.81 -7.97
C ARG A 58 -4.10 -4.58 -7.69
N LEU A 59 -3.76 -4.28 -6.44
CA LEU A 59 -2.37 -4.12 -5.99
C LEU A 59 -1.57 -5.39 -6.26
N GLY A 60 -2.11 -6.55 -5.88
CA GLY A 60 -1.53 -7.87 -6.12
C GLY A 60 -1.19 -8.09 -7.58
N CYS A 61 -2.16 -7.92 -8.49
CA CYS A 61 -1.95 -8.06 -9.93
C CYS A 61 -0.87 -7.11 -10.49
N LEU A 62 -0.72 -5.92 -9.93
CA LEU A 62 0.25 -4.94 -10.40
C LEU A 62 1.68 -5.27 -9.99
N ILE A 63 1.88 -5.84 -8.79
CA ILE A 63 3.21 -5.94 -8.20
C ILE A 63 3.71 -7.37 -7.97
N SER A 64 2.85 -8.38 -7.94
CA SER A 64 3.24 -9.76 -7.57
C SER A 64 4.34 -10.32 -8.48
N ALA A 65 4.26 -10.08 -9.78
CA ALA A 65 5.24 -10.54 -10.76
C ALA A 65 6.65 -9.94 -10.56
N TYR A 66 6.77 -8.82 -9.82
CA TYR A 66 8.02 -8.13 -9.55
C TYR A 66 8.53 -8.39 -8.12
N MET A 67 7.79 -9.15 -7.32
CA MET A 67 8.16 -9.47 -5.95
C MET A 67 8.92 -10.79 -5.90
N VAL A 68 9.96 -10.84 -5.05
CA VAL A 68 10.58 -12.12 -4.71
C VAL A 68 9.58 -12.98 -3.91
N PRO A 69 9.54 -14.32 -4.13
CA PRO A 69 8.54 -15.19 -3.48
C PRO A 69 8.48 -15.08 -1.96
N SER A 70 9.63 -14.89 -1.30
CA SER A 70 9.73 -14.72 0.17
C SER A 70 9.01 -13.47 0.69
N MET A 71 8.73 -12.49 -0.18
CA MET A 71 8.02 -11.25 0.15
C MET A 71 6.53 -11.31 -0.16
N HIS A 72 6.00 -12.35 -0.82
CA HIS A 72 4.58 -12.47 -1.14
C HIS A 72 3.67 -12.40 0.10
N ARG A 73 4.17 -12.82 1.28
CA ARG A 73 3.45 -12.67 2.55
C ARG A 73 3.03 -11.23 2.86
N LYS A 74 3.76 -10.23 2.33
CA LYS A 74 3.43 -8.81 2.51
C LYS A 74 2.17 -8.37 1.74
N LEU A 75 1.69 -9.17 0.80
CA LEU A 75 0.43 -8.94 0.08
C LEU A 75 -0.79 -9.52 0.79
N ASN A 76 -0.67 -10.07 2.00
CA ASN A 76 -1.80 -10.57 2.79
C ASN A 76 -2.69 -11.60 2.04
N GLY A 77 -2.05 -12.49 1.28
CA GLY A 77 -2.74 -13.51 0.48
C GLY A 77 -3.22 -13.06 -0.91
N TYR A 78 -3.05 -11.79 -1.27
CA TYR A 78 -3.39 -11.26 -2.60
C TYR A 78 -2.20 -11.33 -3.57
N TYR A 79 -1.63 -12.52 -3.73
CA TYR A 79 -0.64 -12.79 -4.77
C TYR A 79 -1.20 -13.86 -5.70
N PHE A 80 -1.13 -13.60 -7.01
CA PHE A 80 -1.55 -14.53 -8.04
C PHE A 80 -0.28 -15.06 -8.68
N VAL A 81 -0.11 -16.39 -8.61
CA VAL A 81 0.96 -17.13 -9.28
C VAL A 81 0.40 -17.69 -10.56
#